data_AF-A0A1N6S0A4-F1
#
_entry.id   AF-A0A1N6S0A4-F1
#
_cell.length_a   1.000
_cell.length_b   1.000
_cell.length_c   1.000
_cell.angle_alpha   90.00
_cell.angle_beta   90.00
_cell.angle_gamma   90.00
#
_symmetry.space_group_name_H-M   'P 1'
#
loop_
_entity.id
_entity.type
_entity.pdbx_description
1 polymer ?
#
loop_
_entity_poly.entity_id
_entity_poly.type
_entity_poly.pdbx_seq_one_letter_code
_entity_poly.pdbx_strand_id
1 'polypeptide(L)'
;MKHDVLEPRFVKAVPCDLEPGVLYVSMQYGTVVHSCCCGCGFEVVTPLTPTDWRLTFDGESVSLWPSVGSWNLPCQSHYVIENNRVREALQWSTARIEAERTRDGQVKAKFYARQAAIEAIDAPVIAPVPPCPEVRPTGLLAKVRRWIF
;
A
#
# COMPACT_ATOMS: atom_id res chain seq x y z
N MET A 1 18.61 -17.39 -9.77
CA MET A 1 17.27 -17.34 -9.14
C MET A 1 16.72 -18.75 -8.93
N LYS A 2 16.01 -19.05 -7.84
CA LYS A 2 15.41 -20.37 -7.58
C LYS A 2 14.04 -20.52 -8.25
N HIS A 3 13.27 -19.44 -8.28
CA HIS A 3 12.01 -19.33 -8.99
C HIS A 3 12.21 -18.36 -10.16
N ASP A 4 12.28 -18.90 -11.37
CA ASP A 4 12.56 -18.19 -12.62
C ASP A 4 11.30 -17.91 -13.45
N VAL A 5 10.18 -18.55 -13.10
CA VAL A 5 8.84 -18.31 -13.64
C VAL A 5 7.87 -18.14 -12.48
N LEU A 6 6.96 -17.19 -12.59
CA LEU A 6 5.91 -16.91 -11.62
C LEU A 6 4.53 -17.16 -12.23
N GLU A 7 3.65 -17.78 -11.47
CA GLU A 7 2.23 -17.91 -11.81
C GLU A 7 1.48 -16.69 -11.24
N PRO A 8 0.89 -15.83 -12.08
CA PRO A 8 0.10 -14.70 -11.58
C PRO A 8 -1.25 -15.20 -11.05
N ARG A 9 -1.57 -14.86 -9.80
CA ARG A 9 -2.87 -15.15 -9.17
C ARG A 9 -3.53 -13.86 -8.70
N PHE A 10 -4.63 -13.51 -9.35
CA PHE A 10 -5.43 -12.35 -8.97
C PHE A 10 -6.33 -12.71 -7.80
N VAL A 11 -6.14 -12.02 -6.68
CA VAL A 11 -6.84 -12.29 -5.42
C VAL A 11 -7.43 -11.00 -4.86
N LYS A 12 -8.49 -11.12 -4.06
CA LYS A 12 -9.00 -9.98 -3.30
C LYS A 12 -8.04 -9.60 -2.18
N ALA A 13 -7.73 -10.56 -1.32
CA ALA A 13 -6.78 -10.43 -0.22
C ALA A 13 -5.63 -11.44 -0.40
N VAL A 14 -4.43 -11.01 -0.03
CA VAL A 14 -3.22 -11.84 -0.06
C VAL A 14 -3.30 -12.88 1.07
N PRO A 15 -3.01 -14.17 0.81
CA PRO A 15 -3.02 -15.20 1.85
C PRO A 15 -1.92 -14.95 2.88
N CYS A 16 -2.09 -15.47 4.09
CA CYS A 16 -1.07 -15.38 5.15
C CYS A 16 0.20 -16.17 4.78
N ASP A 17 0.03 -17.30 4.10
CA ASP A 17 1.12 -18.16 3.66
C ASP A 17 1.32 -18.02 2.14
N LEU A 18 2.52 -17.61 1.74
CA LEU A 18 2.86 -17.39 0.33
C LEU A 18 3.46 -18.65 -0.29
N GLU A 19 2.80 -19.15 -1.34
CA GLU A 19 3.35 -20.22 -2.17
C GLU A 19 4.58 -19.74 -2.97
N PRO A 20 5.71 -20.47 -2.94
CA PRO A 20 6.85 -20.15 -3.77
C PRO A 20 6.51 -20.27 -5.26
N GLY A 21 6.94 -19.28 -6.07
CA GLY A 21 6.65 -19.27 -7.51
C GLY A 21 5.28 -18.70 -7.88
N VAL A 22 4.51 -18.17 -6.92
CA VAL A 22 3.22 -17.52 -7.18
C VAL A 22 3.34 -16.01 -6.94
N LEU A 23 2.80 -15.23 -7.87
CA LEU A 23 2.72 -13.77 -7.80
C LEU A 23 1.27 -13.38 -7.48
N TYR A 24 1.00 -13.03 -6.22
CA TYR A 24 -0.33 -12.63 -5.80
C TYR A 24 -0.56 -11.16 -6.13
N VAL A 25 -1.59 -10.89 -6.93
CA VAL A 25 -1.95 -9.54 -7.37
C VAL A 25 -3.30 -9.17 -6.77
N SER A 26 -3.33 -8.14 -5.91
CA SER A 26 -4.57 -7.55 -5.43
C SER A 26 -4.77 -6.17 -6.06
N MET A 27 -5.71 -6.12 -7.01
CA MET A 27 -6.12 -4.87 -7.64
C MET A 27 -6.90 -3.97 -6.66
N GLN A 28 -7.65 -4.57 -5.73
CA GLN A 28 -8.45 -3.86 -4.75
C GLN A 28 -7.58 -3.06 -3.77
N TYR A 29 -6.46 -3.66 -3.33
CA TYR A 29 -5.52 -3.02 -2.41
C TYR A 29 -4.32 -2.39 -3.14
N GLY A 30 -4.28 -2.47 -4.47
CA GLY A 30 -3.19 -1.92 -5.28
C GLY A 30 -1.83 -2.45 -4.86
N THR A 31 -1.70 -3.77 -4.67
CA THR A 31 -0.45 -4.38 -4.20
C THR A 31 -0.19 -5.72 -4.87
N VAL A 32 1.09 -6.03 -5.03
CA VAL A 32 1.56 -7.33 -5.50
C VAL A 32 2.52 -7.91 -4.47
N VAL A 33 2.30 -9.18 -4.13
CA VAL A 33 3.05 -9.87 -3.08
C VAL A 33 3.49 -11.24 -3.56
N HIS A 34 4.72 -11.61 -3.25
CA HIS A 34 5.26 -12.94 -3.55
C HIS A 34 6.34 -13.35 -2.56
N SER A 35 6.59 -14.65 -2.45
CA SER A 35 7.79 -15.17 -1.79
C SER A 35 9.01 -14.85 -2.65
N CYS A 36 10.08 -14.37 -2.03
CA CYS A 36 11.29 -13.93 -2.70
C CYS A 36 11.82 -14.99 -3.69
N CYS A 37 12.01 -14.59 -4.94
CA CYS A 37 12.36 -15.48 -6.06
C CYS A 37 13.77 -16.11 -5.95
N CYS A 38 14.62 -15.61 -5.04
CA CYS A 38 15.90 -16.28 -4.75
C CYS A 38 15.70 -17.59 -3.97
N GLY A 39 14.53 -17.80 -3.35
CA GLY A 39 14.18 -19.02 -2.62
C GLY A 39 14.38 -18.97 -1.11
N CYS A 40 14.68 -17.79 -0.55
CA CYS A 40 14.84 -17.61 0.90
C CYS A 40 13.52 -17.66 1.69
N GLY A 41 12.37 -17.58 1.02
CA GLY A 41 11.04 -17.67 1.65
C GLY A 41 10.53 -16.37 2.28
N PHE A 42 11.31 -15.29 2.26
CA PHE A 42 10.86 -13.99 2.76
C PHE A 42 9.81 -13.37 1.83
N GLU A 43 8.81 -12.72 2.43
CA GLU A 43 7.80 -11.95 1.70
C GLU A 43 8.42 -10.71 1.04
N VAL A 44 8.00 -10.46 -0.20
CA VAL A 44 8.31 -9.26 -0.96
C VAL A 44 7.00 -8.58 -1.33
N VAL A 45 6.85 -7.33 -0.90
CA VAL A 45 5.68 -6.49 -1.20
C VAL A 45 6.06 -5.42 -2.20
N THR A 46 5.27 -5.29 -3.26
CA THR A 46 5.44 -4.30 -4.33
C THR A 46 4.13 -3.52 -4.51
N PRO A 47 3.96 -2.40 -3.79
CA PRO A 47 2.79 -1.53 -3.95
C PRO A 47 2.68 -0.98 -5.37
N LEU A 48 1.47 -0.96 -5.91
CA LEU A 48 1.14 -0.42 -7.23
C LEU A 48 0.73 1.05 -7.16
N THR A 49 1.35 1.82 -6.27
CA THR A 49 1.09 3.26 -6.19
C THR A 49 1.71 3.97 -7.40
N PRO A 50 1.21 5.16 -7.77
CA PRO A 50 1.78 5.94 -8.88
C PRO A 50 3.28 6.27 -8.76
N THR A 51 3.83 6.14 -7.55
CA THR A 51 5.24 6.44 -7.24
C THR A 51 6.12 5.21 -7.03
N ASP A 52 5.53 4.00 -7.06
CA ASP A 52 6.19 2.74 -6.74
C ASP A 52 6.31 1.85 -7.99
N TRP A 53 5.67 0.68 -7.99
CA TRP A 53 5.69 -0.27 -9.11
C TRP A 53 4.49 -0.10 -10.03
N ARG A 54 4.71 -0.38 -11.31
CA ARG A 54 3.70 -0.50 -12.34
C ARG A 54 3.58 -1.97 -12.73
N LEU A 55 2.36 -2.48 -12.66
CA LEU A 55 1.97 -3.77 -13.18
C LEU A 55 1.42 -3.62 -14.60
N THR A 56 1.90 -4.45 -15.52
CA THR A 56 1.30 -4.65 -16.84
C THR A 56 0.76 -6.08 -16.89
N PHE A 57 -0.48 -6.24 -17.37
CA PHE A 57 -1.11 -7.54 -17.60
C PHE A 57 -1.78 -7.54 -18.97
N ASP A 58 -1.45 -8.51 -19.82
CA ASP A 58 -1.94 -8.62 -21.20
C ASP A 58 -3.05 -9.68 -21.38
N GLY A 59 -3.49 -10.31 -20.28
CA GLY A 59 -4.46 -11.42 -20.29
C GLY A 59 -3.81 -12.80 -20.08
N GLU A 60 -2.50 -12.91 -20.25
CA GLU A 60 -1.74 -14.15 -20.10
C GLU A 60 -0.55 -13.99 -19.14
N SER A 61 0.15 -12.86 -19.24
CA SER A 61 1.41 -12.60 -18.58
C SER A 61 1.45 -11.30 -17.82
N VAL A 62 2.21 -11.29 -16.72
CA VAL A 62 2.42 -10.14 -15.85
C VAL A 62 3.86 -9.68 -15.94
N SER A 63 4.03 -8.36 -16.01
CA SER A 63 5.33 -7.68 -15.88
C SER A 63 5.26 -6.61 -14.78
N LEU A 64 6.37 -6.43 -14.06
CA LEU A 64 6.54 -5.38 -13.06
C LEU A 64 7.70 -4.46 -13.43
N TRP A 65 7.45 -3.16 -13.26
CA TRP A 65 8.46 -2.12 -13.48
C TRP A 65 8.37 -1.04 -12.40
N PRO A 66 9.47 -0.58 -11.78
CA PRO A 66 10.87 -0.95 -12.04
C PRO A 66 11.22 -2.34 -11.48
N SER A 67 12.51 -2.69 -11.49
CA SER A 67 13.02 -3.92 -10.88
C SER A 67 12.67 -4.03 -9.39
N VAL A 68 12.71 -5.25 -8.88
CA VAL A 68 12.45 -5.59 -7.49
C VAL A 68 13.78 -5.76 -6.77
N GLY A 69 14.11 -4.82 -5.89
CA GLY A 69 15.31 -4.84 -5.04
C GLY A 69 14.98 -5.21 -3.60
N SER A 70 15.45 -6.36 -3.14
CA SER A 70 15.24 -6.87 -1.77
C SER A 70 16.33 -6.42 -0.80
N TRP A 71 16.74 -5.15 -0.85
CA TRP A 71 17.90 -4.63 -0.12
C TRP A 71 17.77 -4.67 1.42
N ASN A 72 16.54 -4.75 1.93
CA ASN A 72 16.27 -4.89 3.37
C ASN A 72 16.25 -6.36 3.83
N LEU A 73 16.30 -7.32 2.90
CA LEU A 73 16.33 -8.75 3.21
C LEU A 73 17.78 -9.25 3.26
N PRO A 74 18.08 -10.30 4.05
CA PRO A 74 19.43 -10.88 4.11
C PRO A 74 19.96 -11.35 2.75
N CYS A 75 19.06 -11.73 1.82
CA CYS A 75 19.45 -12.21 0.50
C CYS A 75 19.88 -11.09 -0.47
N GLN A 76 19.49 -9.83 -0.21
CA GLN A 76 19.76 -8.67 -1.07
C GLN A 76 19.55 -8.92 -2.58
N SER A 77 18.59 -9.80 -2.93
CA SER A 77 18.37 -10.20 -4.31
C SER A 77 17.80 -9.05 -5.13
N HIS A 78 18.18 -8.98 -6.40
CA HIS A 78 17.70 -7.97 -7.34
C HIS A 78 17.30 -8.63 -8.66
N TYR A 79 16.08 -8.36 -9.13
CA TYR A 79 15.54 -9.00 -10.32
C TYR A 79 14.45 -8.16 -10.99
N VAL A 80 14.15 -8.49 -12.24
CA VAL A 80 13.05 -7.95 -13.03
C VAL A 80 12.04 -9.07 -13.27
N ILE A 81 10.75 -8.74 -13.19
CA ILE A 81 9.66 -9.66 -13.57
C ILE A 81 9.11 -9.17 -14.90
N GLU A 82 9.29 -9.96 -15.95
CA GLU A 82 8.86 -9.64 -17.31
C GLU A 82 8.22 -10.86 -17.95
N ASN A 83 6.97 -10.73 -18.38
CA ASN A 83 6.15 -11.79 -19.00
C ASN A 83 6.20 -13.09 -18.18
N ASN A 84 5.86 -12.98 -16.89
CA ASN A 84 5.93 -14.05 -15.88
C ASN A 84 7.35 -14.59 -15.58
N ARG A 85 8.40 -14.09 -16.23
CA ARG A 85 9.77 -14.58 -16.03
C ARG A 85 10.55 -13.67 -15.09
N VAL A 86 11.32 -14.28 -14.21
CA VAL A 86 12.22 -13.61 -13.28
C VAL A 86 13.63 -13.59 -13.87
N ARG A 87 14.10 -12.41 -14.22
CA ARG A 87 15.47 -12.20 -14.70
C ARG A 87 16.30 -11.55 -13.63
N GLU A 88 17.43 -12.15 -13.30
CA GLU A 88 18.37 -11.57 -12.34
C GLU A 88 18.90 -10.24 -12.88
N ALA A 89 18.93 -9.23 -12.02
CA ALA A 89 19.44 -7.90 -12.34
C ALA A 89 20.73 -7.65 -11.56
N LEU A 90 21.62 -6.83 -12.14
CA LEU A 90 22.90 -6.51 -11.51
C LEU A 90 22.70 -5.94 -10.10
N GLN A 91 23.46 -6.41 -9.13
CA GLN A 91 23.47 -5.81 -7.80
C GLN A 91 23.87 -4.34 -7.88
N TRP A 92 23.17 -3.50 -7.13
CA TRP A 92 23.50 -2.08 -7.02
C TRP A 92 24.51 -1.88 -5.90
N SER A 93 25.41 -0.91 -6.09
CA SER A 93 26.25 -0.45 -4.99
C SER A 93 25.41 0.21 -3.90
N THR A 94 25.88 0.20 -2.66
CA THR A 94 25.22 0.87 -1.52
C THR A 94 24.91 2.34 -1.83
N ALA A 95 25.86 3.05 -2.44
CA ALA A 95 25.68 4.45 -2.86
C ALA A 95 24.52 4.61 -3.87
N ARG A 96 24.35 3.67 -4.80
CA ARG A 96 23.25 3.70 -5.77
C ARG A 96 21.91 3.39 -5.11
N ILE A 97 21.87 2.46 -4.16
CA ILE A 97 20.66 2.13 -3.38
C ILE A 97 20.22 3.36 -2.55
N GLU A 98 21.16 4.05 -1.90
CA GLU A 98 20.88 5.25 -1.10
C GLU A 98 20.41 6.43 -1.94
N ALA A 99 21.05 6.65 -3.11
CA ALA A 99 20.63 7.66 -4.06
C ALA A 99 19.19 7.42 -4.53
N GLU A 100 18.85 6.16 -4.85
CA GLU A 100 17.50 5.81 -5.30
C GLU A 100 16.47 5.98 -4.18
N ARG A 101 16.77 5.53 -2.96
CA ARG A 101 15.90 5.74 -1.79
C ARG A 101 15.61 7.23 -1.55
N THR A 102 16.62 8.07 -1.71
CA THR A 102 16.48 9.53 -1.58
C THR A 102 15.56 10.07 -2.68
N ARG A 103 15.79 9.66 -3.93
CA ARG A 103 14.96 10.05 -5.08
C ARG A 103 13.51 9.63 -4.91
N ASP A 104 13.27 8.38 -4.53
CA ASP A 104 11.92 7.83 -4.31
C ASP A 104 11.21 8.54 -3.16
N GLY A 105 11.92 8.82 -2.06
CA GLY A 105 11.39 9.61 -0.94
C GLY A 105 10.94 11.00 -1.37
N GLN A 106 11.73 11.69 -2.21
CA GLN A 106 11.37 13.00 -2.74
C GLN A 106 10.15 12.96 -3.67
N VAL A 107 10.07 11.95 -4.55
CA VAL A 107 8.94 11.76 -5.46
C VAL A 107 7.65 11.52 -4.67
N LYS A 108 7.69 10.64 -3.67
CA LYS A 108 6.57 10.36 -2.77
C LYS A 108 6.12 11.61 -2.02
N ALA A 109 7.06 12.34 -1.41
CA ALA A 109 6.74 13.55 -0.67
C ALA A 109 6.03 14.59 -1.55
N LYS A 110 6.52 14.82 -2.78
CA LYS A 110 5.89 15.75 -3.73
C LYS A 110 4.48 15.28 -4.14
N PHE A 111 4.32 13.99 -4.40
CA PHE A 111 3.03 13.43 -4.81
C PHE A 111 1.97 13.58 -3.72
N TYR A 112 2.26 13.14 -2.50
CA TYR A 112 1.31 13.22 -1.39
C TYR A 112 1.05 14.65 -0.92
N ALA A 113 2.05 15.54 -0.95
CA ALA A 113 1.83 16.96 -0.68
C ALA A 113 0.87 17.60 -1.69
N ARG A 114 1.00 17.26 -2.98
CA ARG A 114 0.06 17.72 -4.02
C ARG A 114 -1.33 17.14 -3.81
N GLN A 115 -1.45 15.87 -3.46
CA GLN A 115 -2.74 15.24 -3.18
C GLN A 115 -3.45 15.91 -2.00
N ALA A 116 -2.74 16.10 -0.88
CA ALA A 116 -3.28 16.77 0.30
C ALA A 116 -3.73 18.22 -0.02
N ALA A 117 -3.00 18.93 -0.88
CA ALA A 117 -3.40 20.27 -1.31
C ALA A 117 -4.70 20.26 -2.14
N ILE A 118 -4.89 19.27 -3.02
CA ILE A 118 -6.13 19.10 -3.78
C ILE A 118 -7.29 18.76 -2.84
N GLU A 119 -7.10 17.81 -1.93
CA GLU A 119 -8.12 17.42 -0.94
C GLU A 119 -8.51 18.59 -0.03
N ALA A 120 -7.57 19.47 0.32
CA ALA A 120 -7.86 20.67 1.11
C ALA A 120 -8.69 21.71 0.35
N ILE A 121 -8.61 21.74 -0.99
CA ILE A 121 -9.44 22.61 -1.85
C ILE A 121 -10.86 22.04 -1.94
N ASP A 122 -10.99 20.72 -2.09
CA ASP A 122 -12.27 20.03 -2.21
C ASP A 122 -12.93 19.73 -0.86
N ALA A 123 -12.25 20.05 0.25
CA ALA A 123 -12.78 19.85 1.59
C ALA A 123 -14.07 20.68 1.76
N PRO A 124 -15.19 20.06 2.15
CA PRO A 124 -16.42 20.80 2.40
C PRO A 124 -16.15 21.82 3.50
N VAL A 125 -16.48 23.08 3.24
CA VAL A 125 -16.50 24.12 4.28
C VAL A 125 -17.61 23.74 5.25
N ILE A 126 -17.25 23.02 6.32
CA ILE A 126 -18.15 22.75 7.43
C ILE A 126 -18.35 24.09 8.14
N ALA A 127 -19.41 24.80 7.77
CA ALA A 127 -19.91 25.89 8.58
C ALA A 127 -20.20 25.34 9.99
N PRO A 128 -19.84 26.06 11.07
CA PRO A 128 -20.11 25.59 12.41
C PRO A 128 -21.61 25.32 12.53
N VAL A 129 -21.95 24.05 12.79
CA VAL A 129 -23.33 23.65 13.08
C VAL A 129 -23.77 24.45 14.29
N PRO A 130 -24.82 25.30 14.19
CA PRO A 130 -25.31 26.02 15.34
C PRO A 130 -25.66 25.00 16.43
N PRO A 131 -25.31 25.27 17.70
CA PRO A 131 -25.56 24.33 18.78
C PRO A 131 -27.04 23.94 18.77
N CYS A 132 -27.32 22.64 18.86
CA CYS A 132 -28.68 22.12 18.98
C CYS A 132 -29.40 22.90 20.08
N PRO A 133 -30.61 23.44 19.83
CA PRO A 133 -31.38 24.04 20.90
C PRO A 133 -31.63 22.99 21.98
N GLU A 134 -31.23 23.28 23.22
CA GLU A 134 -31.52 22.43 24.38
C GLU A 134 -33.02 22.17 24.46
N VAL A 135 -33.41 20.90 24.33
CA VAL A 135 -34.79 20.46 24.53
C VAL A 135 -35.07 20.57 26.02
N ARG A 136 -35.74 21.67 26.42
CA ARG A 136 -36.32 21.78 27.76
C ARG A 136 -37.42 20.72 27.90
N PRO A 137 -37.38 19.85 28.92
CA PRO A 137 -38.45 18.90 29.13
C PRO A 137 -39.74 19.64 29.50
N THR A 138 -40.68 19.71 28.56
CA THR A 138 -42.06 20.12 28.79
C THR A 138 -42.86 18.89 29.24
N GLY A 139 -43.02 18.72 30.55
CA GLY A 139 -43.82 17.62 31.10
C GLY A 139 -43.95 17.62 32.62
N LEU A 140 -45.06 18.18 33.10
CA LEU A 140 -45.86 17.94 34.32
C LEU A 140 -45.35 17.10 35.53
N LEU A 141 -44.07 17.15 35.90
CA LEU A 141 -43.61 16.80 37.25
C LEU A 141 -42.91 17.99 37.92
N ALA A 142 -43.59 19.13 37.88
CA ALA A 142 -43.44 20.14 38.89
C ALA A 142 -44.19 19.67 40.14
N LYS A 143 -43.45 19.28 41.19
CA LYS A 143 -43.69 19.55 42.62
C LYS A 143 -43.23 18.41 43.55
N VAL A 144 -42.70 18.87 44.70
CA VAL A 144 -42.45 18.17 45.99
C VAL A 144 -41.29 17.13 45.95
N ARG A 145 -40.24 17.22 46.77
CA ARG A 145 -40.22 17.55 48.20
C ARG A 145 -38.98 18.31 48.68
N ARG A 146 -39.33 19.36 49.41
CA ARG A 146 -38.54 20.16 50.33
C ARG A 146 -38.58 19.45 51.70
N TRP A 147 -37.40 19.17 52.27
CA TRP A 147 -37.06 19.04 53.70
C TRP A 147 -37.31 17.70 54.43
N ILE A 148 -36.18 17.13 54.90
CA ILE A 148 -35.83 16.62 56.25
C ILE A 148 -36.95 16.00 57.13
N PHE A 149 -36.61 14.80 57.64
CA PHE A 149 -37.32 13.83 58.52
C PHE A 149 -38.28 12.85 57.84
#